data_AF-A0A388Q7W6-F1
#
_entry.id   AF-A0A388Q7W6-F1
#
_cell.length_a   1.000
_cell.length_b   1.000
_cell.length_c   1.000
_cell.angle_alpha   90.00
_cell.angle_beta   90.00
_cell.angle_gamma   90.00
#
_symmetry.space_group_name_H-M   'P 1'
#
loop_
_entity.id
_entity.type
_entity.pdbx_description
1 polymer ?
#
loop_
_entity_poly.entity_id
_entity_poly.type
_entity_poly.pdbx_seq_one_letter_code
_entity_poly.pdbx_strand_id
1 'polypeptide(L)'
;MPREWGRDPFYTFMPRERNEGLGDVHAWMAKSTYTKKQFKTSLAFGYYKLPDVKQVALNKYGFPSYMQVNYEAAYSFSKALKNLGVRMLLVCKKNDGETYDNLKYVYNKVDMFQVNVMIDYNL
;
A
#
# COMPACT_ATOMS: atom_id res chain seq x y z
N MET A 1 -3.05 9.87 -11.05
CA MET A 1 -4.49 10.19 -11.06
C MET A 1 -4.70 11.55 -10.40
N PRO A 2 -5.52 12.46 -10.95
CA PRO A 2 -5.94 13.66 -10.24
C PRO A 2 -6.67 13.23 -8.95
N ARG A 3 -6.21 13.73 -7.82
CA ARG A 3 -6.75 13.37 -6.50
C ARG A 3 -7.24 14.65 -5.84
N GLU A 4 -8.52 14.70 -5.47
CA GLU A 4 -9.04 15.70 -4.56
C GLU A 4 -8.58 15.38 -3.13
N TRP A 5 -8.25 16.39 -2.32
CA TRP A 5 -7.88 16.17 -0.93
C TRP A 5 -9.02 15.43 -0.21
N GLY A 6 -8.73 14.28 0.38
CA GLY A 6 -9.72 13.46 1.09
C GLY A 6 -10.55 12.48 0.25
N ARG A 7 -10.37 12.41 -1.08
CA ARG A 7 -10.99 11.35 -1.92
C ARG A 7 -9.94 10.46 -2.54
N ASP A 8 -10.09 9.15 -2.33
CA ASP A 8 -9.29 8.11 -2.99
C ASP A 8 -10.08 7.52 -4.17
N PRO A 9 -9.47 7.35 -5.36
CA PRO A 9 -10.10 6.61 -6.44
C PRO A 9 -10.34 5.17 -5.99
N PHE A 10 -11.59 4.69 -6.11
CA PHE A 10 -12.00 3.38 -5.57
C PHE A 10 -11.58 2.18 -6.42
N TYR A 11 -11.07 2.41 -7.64
CA TYR A 11 -10.56 1.36 -8.51
C TYR A 11 -9.04 1.24 -8.33
N THR A 12 -8.53 0.01 -8.24
CA THR A 12 -7.09 -0.32 -8.16
C THR A 12 -6.29 0.24 -6.97
N PHE A 13 -6.94 0.92 -6.02
CA PHE A 13 -6.32 1.41 -4.78
C PHE A 13 -5.95 0.32 -3.76
N MET A 14 -4.71 0.38 -3.28
CA MET A 14 -4.26 -0.29 -2.07
C MET A 14 -3.83 0.72 -0.99
N PRO A 15 -4.12 0.44 0.29
CA PRO A 15 -3.58 1.26 1.38
C PRO A 15 -2.06 1.40 1.30
N ARG A 16 -1.52 2.59 1.60
CA ARG A 16 -0.08 2.93 1.50
C ARG A 16 0.48 2.93 0.07
N GLU A 17 -0.41 2.95 -0.93
CA GLU A 17 -0.12 3.38 -2.30
C GLU A 17 -0.21 4.92 -2.38
N ARG A 18 0.54 5.54 -3.30
CA ARG A 18 0.42 6.97 -3.59
C ARG A 18 0.64 7.24 -5.07
N ASN A 19 -0.45 7.38 -5.83
CA ASN A 19 -0.42 7.61 -7.28
C ASN A 19 -0.80 9.05 -7.70
N GLU A 20 -0.49 10.03 -6.86
CA GLU A 20 -0.70 11.46 -7.09
C GLU A 20 0.39 12.02 -8.04
N GLY A 21 0.03 12.97 -8.91
CA GLY A 21 1.00 13.60 -9.83
C GLY A 21 1.51 12.67 -10.94
N LEU A 22 0.79 11.57 -11.18
CA LEU A 22 1.05 10.60 -12.24
C LEU A 22 -0.04 10.63 -13.32
N GLY A 23 0.39 10.60 -14.58
CA GLY A 23 -0.42 10.30 -15.76
C GLY A 23 -0.09 8.92 -16.32
N ASP A 24 -0.92 8.40 -17.21
CA ASP A 24 -0.68 7.16 -17.97
C ASP A 24 -0.21 5.95 -17.12
N VAL A 25 -0.85 5.75 -15.96
CA VAL A 25 -0.54 4.65 -15.04
C VAL A 25 -1.41 3.46 -15.38
N HIS A 26 -0.79 2.28 -15.52
CA HIS A 26 -1.49 1.02 -15.56
C HIS A 26 -1.32 0.28 -14.24
N ALA A 27 -2.44 -0.03 -13.59
CA ALA A 27 -2.44 -0.65 -12.27
C ALA A 27 -3.33 -1.89 -12.28
N TRP A 28 -2.85 -2.94 -11.63
CA TRP A 28 -3.60 -4.16 -11.37
C TRP A 28 -3.49 -4.50 -9.89
N MET A 29 -4.59 -4.93 -9.28
CA MET A 29 -4.53 -5.48 -7.93
C MET A 29 -5.42 -6.71 -7.79
N ALA A 30 -4.99 -7.59 -6.89
CA ALA A 30 -5.80 -8.67 -6.35
C ALA A 30 -5.77 -8.59 -4.83
N LYS A 31 -6.93 -8.78 -4.20
CA LYS A 31 -7.05 -8.80 -2.73
C LYS A 31 -7.93 -9.96 -2.31
N SER A 32 -7.46 -10.73 -1.34
CA SER A 32 -8.23 -11.74 -0.64
C SER A 32 -8.39 -11.35 0.82
N THR A 33 -9.57 -11.59 1.38
CA THR A 33 -9.85 -11.36 2.80
C THR A 33 -10.56 -12.57 3.37
N TYR A 34 -10.02 -13.11 4.45
CA TYR A 34 -10.61 -14.20 5.20
C TYR A 34 -11.02 -13.71 6.59
N THR A 35 -12.26 -13.97 6.98
CA THR A 35 -12.78 -13.60 8.30
C THR A 35 -13.41 -14.82 8.96
N LYS A 36 -12.97 -15.14 10.18
CA LYS A 36 -13.53 -16.22 10.99
C LYS A 36 -13.53 -15.83 12.46
N LYS A 37 -14.74 -15.67 13.02
CA LYS A 37 -14.97 -15.28 14.42
C LYS A 37 -14.12 -14.05 14.80
N GLN A 38 -13.19 -14.22 15.73
CA GLN A 38 -12.28 -13.19 16.25
C GLN A 38 -11.15 -12.82 15.28
N PHE A 39 -10.89 -13.62 14.25
CA PHE A 39 -9.74 -13.44 13.38
C PHE A 39 -10.16 -12.91 12.01
N LYS A 40 -9.44 -11.90 11.52
CA LYS A 40 -9.55 -11.38 10.16
C LYS A 40 -8.15 -11.26 9.59
N THR A 41 -7.93 -11.78 8.39
CA THR A 41 -6.68 -11.59 7.67
C THR A 41 -6.96 -11.19 6.23
N SER A 42 -6.08 -10.36 5.68
CA SER A 42 -6.14 -9.97 4.28
C SER A 42 -4.75 -9.99 3.66
N LEU A 43 -4.70 -10.45 2.42
CA LEU A 43 -3.52 -10.36 1.58
C LEU A 43 -3.91 -9.60 0.31
N ALA A 44 -3.16 -8.55 0.00
CA ALA A 44 -3.31 -7.79 -1.22
C ALA A 44 -1.99 -7.74 -1.96
N PHE A 45 -2.06 -7.91 -3.27
CA PHE A 45 -0.95 -7.78 -4.19
C PHE A 45 -1.35 -6.77 -5.26
N GLY A 46 -0.44 -5.88 -5.63
CA GLY A 46 -0.65 -4.99 -6.76
C GLY A 46 0.62 -4.69 -7.52
N TYR A 47 0.42 -4.46 -8.81
CA TYR A 47 1.44 -4.10 -9.77
C TYR A 47 1.08 -2.77 -10.40
N TYR A 48 2.02 -1.83 -10.38
CA TYR A 48 1.84 -0.47 -10.84
C TYR A 48 2.93 -0.14 -11.84
N LYS A 49 2.55 -0.09 -13.12
CA LYS A 49 3.39 0.34 -14.21
C LYS A 49 3.20 1.84 -14.41
N LEU A 50 4.26 2.59 -14.10
CA LEU A 50 4.30 4.04 -14.17
C LEU A 50 5.13 4.49 -15.38
N PRO A 51 4.92 5.72 -15.88
CA PRO A 51 5.85 6.36 -16.80
C PRO A 51 7.24 6.48 -16.18
N ASP A 52 8.27 6.47 -17.04
CA ASP A 52 9.67 6.56 -16.62
C ASP A 52 9.94 7.75 -15.69
N VAL A 53 10.85 7.58 -14.72
CA VAL A 53 11.18 8.60 -13.72
C VAL A 53 11.76 9.90 -14.29
N LYS A 54 12.18 9.92 -15.56
CA LYS A 54 12.63 11.09 -16.32
C LYS A 54 11.50 11.77 -17.09
N GLN A 55 10.34 11.13 -17.28
CA GLN A 55 9.17 11.73 -17.94
C GLN A 55 8.40 12.65 -16.99
N VAL A 56 9.00 13.78 -16.60
CA VAL A 56 8.48 14.69 -15.57
C VAL A 56 7.05 15.18 -15.84
N ALA A 57 6.67 15.33 -17.12
CA ALA A 57 5.32 15.73 -17.50
C ALA A 57 4.23 14.74 -17.05
N LEU A 58 4.55 13.44 -17.05
CA LEU A 58 3.63 12.37 -16.63
C LEU A 58 3.99 11.79 -15.26
N ASN A 59 5.21 12.02 -14.76
CA ASN A 59 5.72 11.52 -13.50
C ASN A 59 6.38 12.65 -12.70
N LYS A 60 5.56 13.52 -12.13
CA LYS A 60 6.01 14.75 -11.43
C LYS A 60 7.01 14.47 -10.31
N TYR A 61 6.88 13.33 -9.64
CA TYR A 61 7.69 12.99 -8.47
C TYR A 61 8.81 11.99 -8.78
N GLY A 62 8.97 11.55 -10.04
CA GLY A 62 9.96 10.54 -10.43
C GLY A 62 9.81 9.26 -9.61
N PHE A 63 8.60 8.72 -9.57
CA PHE A 63 8.30 7.47 -8.87
C PHE A 63 8.46 6.30 -9.84
N PRO A 64 9.35 5.33 -9.61
CA PRO A 64 9.52 4.22 -10.53
C PRO A 64 8.33 3.25 -10.44
N SER A 65 8.13 2.42 -11.47
CA SER A 65 7.18 1.30 -11.42
C SER A 65 7.48 0.39 -10.23
N TYR A 66 6.44 -0.22 -9.67
CA TYR A 66 6.60 -1.01 -8.45
C TYR A 66 5.57 -2.12 -8.29
N MET A 67 5.97 -3.11 -7.49
CA MET A 67 5.09 -4.13 -6.95
C MET A 67 4.88 -3.83 -5.47
N GLN A 68 3.66 -4.03 -4.97
CA GLN A 68 3.36 -3.87 -3.56
C GLN A 68 2.57 -5.07 -3.03
N VAL A 69 2.97 -5.55 -1.86
CA VAL A 69 2.26 -6.59 -1.09
C VAL A 69 1.88 -6.02 0.25
N ASN A 70 0.59 -6.09 0.57
CA ASN A 70 0.08 -5.75 1.90
C ASN A 70 -0.48 -7.01 2.55
N TYR A 71 0.01 -7.32 3.73
CA TYR A 71 -0.57 -8.33 4.60
C TYR A 71 -1.16 -7.67 5.84
N GLU A 72 -2.37 -8.06 6.20
CA GLU A 72 -3.06 -7.64 7.40
C GLU A 72 -3.52 -8.87 8.19
N ALA A 73 -3.29 -8.83 9.50
CA ALA A 73 -3.88 -9.76 10.44
C ALA A 73 -4.47 -8.97 11.61
N ALA A 74 -5.72 -9.26 11.96
CA ALA A 74 -6.41 -8.63 13.06
C ALA A 74 -7.06 -9.71 13.93
N TYR A 75 -6.98 -9.51 15.24
CA TYR A 75 -7.60 -10.37 16.24
C TYR A 75 -8.37 -9.51 17.25
N SER A 76 -9.65 -9.84 17.44
CA SER A 76 -10.50 -9.23 18.46
C SER A 76 -10.67 -10.20 19.64
N PHE A 77 -10.29 -9.77 20.84
CA PHE A 77 -10.38 -10.63 22.01
C PHE A 77 -11.85 -10.86 22.43
N SER A 78 -12.08 -11.81 23.33
CA SER A 78 -13.43 -12.14 23.82
C SER A 78 -13.46 -12.27 25.34
N LYS A 79 -14.65 -12.41 25.92
CA LYS A 79 -14.89 -12.51 27.38
C LYS A 79 -14.33 -11.30 28.13
N ALA A 80 -13.42 -11.51 29.08
CA ALA A 80 -12.83 -10.47 29.92
C ALA A 80 -12.13 -9.36 29.10
N LEU A 81 -11.68 -9.66 27.89
CA LEU A 81 -10.96 -8.72 27.02
C LEU A 81 -11.76 -8.34 25.77
N LYS A 82 -13.10 -8.48 25.78
CA LYS A 82 -13.97 -8.24 24.60
C LYS A 82 -13.80 -6.88 23.89
N ASN A 83 -13.23 -5.90 24.59
CA ASN A 83 -13.01 -4.54 24.11
C ASN A 83 -11.61 -4.31 23.50
N LEU A 84 -10.72 -5.30 23.62
CA LEU A 84 -9.36 -5.23 23.09
C LEU A 84 -9.30 -5.83 21.69
N GLY A 85 -8.52 -5.20 20.81
CA GLY A 85 -8.15 -5.71 19.50
C GLY A 85 -6.67 -5.51 19.24
N VAL A 86 -6.07 -6.42 18.48
CA VAL A 86 -4.69 -6.30 17.97
C VAL A 86 -4.74 -6.38 16.45
N ARG A 87 -4.00 -5.51 15.77
CA ARG A 87 -3.83 -5.53 14.33
C ARG A 87 -2.35 -5.43 13.97
N MET A 88 -1.91 -6.31 13.08
CA MET A 88 -0.61 -6.26 12.44
C MET A 88 -0.78 -5.94 10.95
N LEU A 89 0.06 -5.04 10.45
CA LEU A 89 0.14 -4.69 9.04
C LEU A 89 1.59 -4.84 8.58
N LEU A 90 1.82 -5.63 7.54
CA LEU A 90 3.09 -5.75 6.85
C LEU A 90 2.91 -5.20 5.44
N VAL A 91 3.84 -4.35 5.00
CA VAL A 91 3.88 -3.83 3.64
C VAL A 91 5.26 -4.02 3.08
N CYS A 92 5.34 -4.64 1.90
CA CYS A 92 6.55 -4.71 1.11
C CYS A 92 6.29 -3.98 -0.20
N LYS A 93 7.17 -3.06 -0.58
CA LYS A 93 7.16 -2.38 -1.87
C LYS A 93 8.50 -2.60 -2.55
N LYS A 94 8.48 -3.21 -3.73
CA LYS A 94 9.67 -3.55 -4.51
C LYS A 94 9.72 -2.72 -5.79
N ASN A 95 10.90 -2.23 -6.15
CA ASN A 95 11.12 -1.57 -7.42
C ASN A 95 10.93 -2.53 -8.61
N ASP A 96 10.31 -2.03 -9.68
CA ASP A 96 10.20 -2.69 -10.99
C ASP A 96 10.48 -1.71 -12.15
N GLY A 97 10.78 -0.45 -11.85
CA GLY A 97 11.07 0.58 -12.84
C GLY A 97 12.55 0.97 -12.88
N GLU A 98 12.94 1.67 -13.94
CA GLU A 98 14.31 2.15 -14.05
C GLU A 98 14.60 3.35 -13.15
N THR A 99 15.70 3.24 -12.42
CA THR A 99 16.14 4.27 -11.46
C THR A 99 17.43 4.96 -11.90
N TYR A 100 18.05 4.51 -13.00
CA TYR A 100 19.28 5.09 -13.55
C TYR A 100 20.39 5.26 -12.50
N ASP A 101 20.51 4.28 -11.61
CA ASP A 101 21.44 4.24 -10.47
C ASP A 101 21.41 5.51 -9.61
N ASN A 102 20.26 6.19 -9.57
CA ASN A 102 20.09 7.43 -8.83
C ASN A 102 19.17 7.22 -7.62
N LEU A 103 19.77 7.26 -6.44
CA LEU A 103 19.10 7.06 -5.15
C LEU A 103 17.90 7.99 -4.92
N LYS A 104 17.82 9.15 -5.57
CA LYS A 104 16.66 10.07 -5.47
C LYS A 104 15.34 9.44 -5.95
N TYR A 105 15.42 8.40 -6.77
CA TYR A 105 14.26 7.66 -7.27
C TYR A 105 13.90 6.44 -6.42
N VAL A 106 14.78 6.04 -5.50
CA VAL A 106 14.60 4.88 -4.60
C VAL A 106 14.18 5.33 -3.20
N TYR A 107 14.88 6.32 -2.64
CA TYR A 107 14.73 6.74 -1.26
C TYR A 107 13.29 7.16 -0.93
N ASN A 108 12.70 6.53 0.10
CA ASN A 108 11.31 6.73 0.54
C ASN A 108 10.25 6.50 -0.56
N LYS A 109 10.58 5.74 -1.62
CA LYS A 109 9.68 5.47 -2.74
C LYS A 109 9.49 3.97 -2.95
N VAL A 110 10.58 3.23 -3.15
CA VAL A 110 10.59 1.80 -3.46
C VAL A 110 11.66 1.08 -2.64
N ASP A 111 11.65 -0.25 -2.69
CA ASP A 111 12.50 -1.13 -1.90
C ASP A 111 12.35 -0.88 -0.39
N MET A 112 11.08 -0.82 0.03
CA MET A 112 10.69 -0.54 1.40
C MET A 112 9.95 -1.71 2.01
N PHE A 113 10.21 -1.96 3.29
CA PHE A 113 9.46 -2.86 4.13
C PHE A 113 8.98 -2.12 5.38
N GLN A 114 7.69 -2.24 5.69
CA GLN A 114 7.07 -1.58 6.83
C GLN A 114 6.28 -2.59 7.66
N VAL A 115 6.47 -2.52 8.98
CA VAL A 115 5.71 -3.28 9.97
C VAL A 115 4.97 -2.29 10.86
N ASN A 116 3.67 -2.50 11.06
CA ASN A 116 2.90 -1.78 12.06
C ASN A 116 2.18 -2.78 12.96
N VAL A 117 2.23 -2.56 14.26
CA VAL A 117 1.43 -3.28 15.25
C VAL A 117 0.60 -2.24 16.00
N MET A 118 -0.71 -2.45 16.04
CA MET A 118 -1.68 -1.57 16.69
C MET A 118 -2.45 -2.39 17.72
N ILE A 119 -2.70 -1.77 18.86
CA ILE A 119 -3.54 -2.32 19.92
C ILE A 119 -4.62 -1.29 20.19
N ASP A 120 -5.86 -1.70 19.98
CA ASP A 120 -7.04 -0.84 20.10
C ASP A 120 -7.86 -1.29 21.30
N TYR A 121 -8.32 -0.36 22.13
CA TYR A 121 -9.28 -0.62 23.20
C TYR A 121 -10.50 0.28 23.02
N ASN A 122 -11.67 -0.33 22.84
CA ASN A 122 -12.93 0.39 22.68
C ASN A 122 -13.68 0.44 24.01
N LEU A 123 -13.95 1.63 24.54
CA LEU A 123 -14.70 1.84 25.78
C LEU A 123 -16.19 1.53 25.60
#